data_AF-A0A7J2THU1-F1
#
_entry.id   AF-A0A7J2THU1-F1
#
_cell.length_a   1.000
_cell.length_b   1.000
_cell.length_c   1.000
_cell.angle_alpha   90.00
_cell.angle_beta   90.00
_cell.angle_gamma   90.00
#
_symmetry.space_group_name_H-M   'P 1'
#
loop_
_entity.id
_entity.type
_entity.pdbx_description
1 polymer ?
#
loop_
_entity_poly.entity_id
_entity_poly.type
_entity_poly.pdbx_seq_one_letter_code
_entity_poly.pdbx_strand_id
1 'polypeptide(L)'
;MKVLVLDTTLRDGEQTPGVSLTVEQKIMIAEALDSLGVDIIEAGTAISSKGDFEAIKQISERGLKAEICSFARIKKEDIDAAADANADSIFMVAPSSDYHIRAKFPGKGKDYIIEKSIEAIEYARERGLIVEFGAEDASRADMEFVVSLLKAGEEAKAERLTFADTVGVLTPERVEQIMKRLKSELKRPIAIHCHDDFGLATINTISAIKNGADEFHATINGIGERAGNAALEEIVMALEFLYGIKLDINKEKIYPTSKLVEKLTRVVVPPNKPIVGENAFKHESGIHTSALLRDSKTYEPIPPEVIGRKRVIVLGKHAGRASVEAILKELGYSATQQQMEEILARIKDLGDKGKRLTDADVKTIIETVLQIKSEKKIRLEDFAIVTGKNITPMASVRLRINGEERVETATGVGPVDAAINAIRKAVKSYADIKLVSYHVEAITGGTDALVDVVVQLRRGNKTVTARGARADIVMASVEAFIEGLNMLI
;
A
#
# COMPACT_ATOMS: atom_id res chain seq x y z
N MET A 1 -18.85 -21.22 -8.24
CA MET A 1 -17.73 -21.66 -7.37
C MET A 1 -17.16 -20.42 -6.72
N LYS A 2 -16.93 -20.43 -5.41
CA LYS A 2 -16.28 -19.31 -4.72
C LYS A 2 -14.77 -19.43 -4.96
N VAL A 3 -14.14 -18.33 -5.36
CA VAL A 3 -12.68 -18.23 -5.47
C VAL A 3 -12.15 -17.76 -4.11
N LEU A 4 -11.22 -18.50 -3.53
CA LEU A 4 -10.59 -18.15 -2.25
C LEU A 4 -9.47 -17.12 -2.46
N VAL A 5 -9.32 -16.22 -1.49
CA VAL A 5 -8.27 -15.20 -1.47
C VAL A 5 -7.33 -15.47 -0.30
N LEU A 6 -6.10 -15.88 -0.61
CA LEU A 6 -5.00 -15.97 0.36
C LEU A 6 -4.14 -14.72 0.27
N ASP A 7 -4.09 -13.95 1.35
CA ASP A 7 -3.14 -12.85 1.48
C ASP A 7 -1.86 -13.31 2.17
N THR A 8 -0.72 -13.08 1.52
CA THR A 8 0.62 -13.40 2.05
C THR A 8 1.46 -12.15 2.32
N THR A 9 0.80 -11.02 2.65
CA THR A 9 1.50 -9.77 2.98
C THR A 9 2.39 -9.93 4.22
N LEU A 10 1.98 -10.76 5.18
CA LEU A 10 2.67 -11.00 6.44
C LEU A 10 3.78 -12.06 6.39
N ARG A 11 3.92 -12.76 5.26
CA ARG A 11 4.97 -13.75 5.03
C ARG A 11 5.81 -13.36 3.82
N ASP A 12 5.29 -13.56 2.60
CA ASP A 12 6.03 -13.26 1.37
C ASP A 12 6.27 -11.75 1.24
N GLY A 13 5.26 -10.94 1.56
CA GLY A 13 5.37 -9.49 1.55
C GLY A 13 6.45 -8.95 2.50
N GLU A 14 6.68 -9.60 3.64
CA GLU A 14 7.75 -9.24 4.56
C GLU A 14 9.15 -9.63 4.05
N GLN A 15 9.25 -10.56 3.09
CA GLN A 15 10.53 -10.88 2.44
C GLN A 15 11.03 -9.75 1.52
N THR A 16 10.26 -8.67 1.34
CA THR A 16 10.78 -7.45 0.71
C THR A 16 12.01 -6.93 1.45
N PRO A 17 13.13 -6.68 0.76
CA PRO A 17 14.35 -6.18 1.40
C PRO A 17 14.11 -4.91 2.24
N GLY A 18 14.48 -4.99 3.52
CA GLY A 18 14.37 -3.86 4.46
C GLY A 18 13.03 -3.78 5.21
N VAL A 19 12.09 -4.67 4.94
CA VAL A 19 10.87 -4.83 5.75
C VAL A 19 11.16 -5.73 6.94
N SER A 20 10.73 -5.30 8.12
CA SER A 20 10.74 -6.10 9.34
C SER A 20 9.64 -5.59 10.26
N LEU A 21 8.63 -6.42 10.50
CA LEU A 21 7.44 -6.06 11.26
C LEU A 21 7.55 -6.58 12.69
N THR A 22 7.18 -5.75 13.67
CA THR A 22 6.98 -6.22 15.05
C THR A 22 5.71 -7.06 15.15
N VAL A 23 5.59 -7.84 16.23
CA VAL A 23 4.39 -8.63 16.53
C VAL A 23 3.12 -7.77 16.47
N GLU A 24 3.15 -6.59 17.08
CA GLU A 24 2.02 -5.66 17.09
C GLU A 24 1.70 -5.12 15.69
N GLN A 25 2.72 -4.89 14.85
CA GLN A 25 2.52 -4.47 13.47
C GLN A 25 1.90 -5.58 12.62
N LYS A 26 2.33 -6.82 12.81
CA LYS A 26 1.73 -7.99 12.15
C LYS A 26 0.26 -8.15 12.52
N ILE A 27 -0.06 -8.03 13.81
CA ILE A 27 -1.44 -8.06 14.31
C ILE A 27 -2.30 -6.96 13.67
N MET A 28 -1.80 -5.72 13.61
CA MET A 28 -2.54 -4.61 12.99
C MET A 28 -2.86 -4.88 11.51
N ILE A 29 -1.93 -5.47 10.77
CA ILE A 29 -2.14 -5.85 9.37
C ILE A 29 -3.13 -7.03 9.28
N ALA A 30 -2.99 -8.06 10.12
CA ALA A 30 -3.90 -9.21 10.13
C ALA A 30 -5.36 -8.79 10.40
N GLU A 31 -5.60 -7.91 11.38
CA GLU A 31 -6.95 -7.38 11.66
C GLU A 31 -7.50 -6.55 10.49
N ALA A 32 -6.63 -5.82 9.77
CA ALA A 32 -7.02 -5.07 8.59
C ALA A 32 -7.34 -5.97 7.38
N LEU A 33 -6.61 -7.08 7.23
CA LEU A 33 -6.85 -8.11 6.21
C LEU A 33 -8.16 -8.87 6.50
N ASP A 34 -8.41 -9.25 7.75
CA ASP A 34 -9.67 -9.87 8.18
C ASP A 34 -10.86 -8.94 7.94
N SER A 35 -10.70 -7.65 8.28
CA SER A 35 -11.71 -6.61 8.00
C SER A 35 -11.93 -6.36 6.50
N LEU A 36 -10.89 -6.57 5.68
CA LEU A 36 -10.96 -6.52 4.21
C LEU A 36 -11.73 -7.74 3.66
N GLY A 37 -11.73 -8.86 4.38
CA GLY A 37 -12.49 -10.06 4.05
C GLY A 37 -11.73 -11.09 3.23
N VAL A 38 -10.40 -11.13 3.33
CA VAL A 38 -9.62 -12.24 2.74
C VAL A 38 -9.99 -13.55 3.42
N ASP A 39 -9.95 -14.67 2.69
CA ASP A 39 -10.36 -15.97 3.23
C ASP A 39 -9.26 -16.60 4.09
N ILE A 40 -7.99 -16.39 3.69
CA ILE A 40 -6.82 -16.96 4.36
C ILE A 40 -5.76 -15.86 4.54
N ILE A 41 -5.14 -15.79 5.73
CA ILE A 41 -4.00 -14.93 6.03
C ILE A 41 -2.79 -15.81 6.30
N GLU A 42 -1.81 -15.79 5.40
CA GLU A 42 -0.50 -16.40 5.67
C GLU A 42 0.32 -15.46 6.56
N ALA A 43 0.28 -15.72 7.87
CA ALA A 43 0.71 -14.81 8.92
C ALA A 43 2.23 -14.83 9.20
N GLY A 44 2.99 -15.69 8.51
CA GLY A 44 4.44 -15.78 8.63
C GLY A 44 4.96 -17.20 8.47
N THR A 45 6.16 -17.45 9.00
CA THR A 45 6.76 -18.79 9.12
C THR A 45 7.03 -19.07 10.59
N ALA A 46 6.26 -19.92 11.26
CA ALA A 46 6.36 -20.07 12.72
C ALA A 46 7.77 -20.42 13.22
N ILE A 47 8.55 -21.16 12.44
CA ILE A 47 9.91 -21.57 12.82
C ILE A 47 11.00 -20.52 12.52
N SER A 48 10.73 -19.47 11.73
CA SER A 48 11.78 -18.53 11.28
C SER A 48 12.35 -17.69 12.42
N SER A 49 11.51 -17.27 13.37
CA SER A 49 11.95 -16.49 14.52
C SER A 49 10.96 -16.61 15.68
N LYS A 50 11.40 -16.24 16.89
CA LYS A 50 10.51 -16.11 18.05
C LYS A 50 9.41 -15.06 17.83
N GLY A 51 9.71 -14.01 17.06
CA GLY A 51 8.75 -12.96 16.73
C GLY A 51 7.65 -13.48 15.80
N ASP A 52 8.01 -14.30 14.81
CA ASP A 52 7.05 -14.93 13.90
C ASP A 52 6.16 -15.94 14.61
N PHE A 53 6.75 -16.80 15.44
CA PHE A 53 5.99 -17.73 16.27
C PHE A 53 4.96 -17.02 17.13
N GLU A 54 5.40 -15.99 17.87
CA GLU A 54 4.53 -15.23 18.77
C GLU A 54 3.45 -14.45 17.99
N ALA A 55 3.78 -13.89 16.83
CA ALA A 55 2.81 -13.20 15.99
C ALA A 55 1.73 -14.15 15.48
N ILE A 56 2.10 -15.29 14.91
CA ILE A 56 1.13 -16.29 14.41
C ILE A 56 0.24 -16.77 15.56
N LYS A 57 0.82 -17.05 16.72
CA LYS A 57 0.06 -17.46 17.91
C LYS A 57 -0.95 -16.42 18.36
N GLN A 58 -0.52 -15.17 18.53
CA GLN A 58 -1.43 -14.11 18.93
C GLN A 58 -2.49 -13.79 17.87
N ILE A 59 -2.17 -13.94 16.58
CA ILE A 59 -3.14 -13.73 15.50
C ILE A 59 -4.19 -14.85 15.50
N SER A 60 -3.77 -16.10 15.64
CA SER A 60 -4.67 -17.27 15.67
C SER A 60 -5.63 -17.25 16.87
N GLU A 61 -5.19 -16.71 18.01
CA GLU A 61 -6.01 -16.62 19.24
C GLU A 61 -6.99 -15.42 19.26
N ARG A 62 -7.03 -14.59 18.19
CA ARG A 62 -7.88 -13.38 18.14
C ARG A 62 -9.32 -13.59 17.69
N GLY A 63 -9.68 -14.79 17.23
CA GLY A 63 -11.02 -15.07 16.71
C GLY A 63 -11.34 -14.27 15.45
N LEU A 64 -10.35 -14.12 14.56
CA LEU A 64 -10.54 -13.58 13.22
C LEU A 64 -11.45 -14.52 12.41
N LYS A 65 -12.08 -14.01 11.36
CA LYS A 65 -12.91 -14.82 10.45
C LYS A 65 -12.07 -15.55 9.41
N ALA A 66 -10.97 -14.95 8.98
CA ALA A 66 -10.02 -15.56 8.07
C ALA A 66 -9.31 -16.76 8.71
N GLU A 67 -9.02 -17.78 7.91
CA GLU A 67 -8.15 -18.91 8.27
C GLU A 67 -6.72 -18.39 8.47
N ILE A 68 -6.09 -18.71 9.60
CA ILE A 68 -4.72 -18.28 9.89
C ILE A 68 -3.73 -19.39 9.49
N CYS A 69 -2.94 -19.08 8.46
CA CYS A 69 -2.00 -20.00 7.85
C CYS A 69 -0.55 -19.69 8.25
N SER A 70 0.26 -20.72 8.50
CA SER A 70 1.71 -20.59 8.58
C SER A 70 2.38 -21.23 7.36
N PHE A 71 3.38 -20.55 6.79
CA PHE A 71 4.28 -21.17 5.83
C PHE A 71 5.17 -22.22 6.53
N ALA A 72 5.51 -23.30 5.83
CA ALA A 72 6.49 -24.27 6.29
C ALA A 72 7.26 -24.94 5.15
N ARG A 73 8.49 -25.37 5.44
CA ARG A 73 9.18 -26.37 4.61
C ARG A 73 8.55 -27.74 4.89
N ILE A 74 8.77 -28.72 4.01
CA ILE A 74 8.39 -30.13 4.21
C ILE A 74 9.25 -30.82 5.28
N LYS A 75 9.24 -30.30 6.51
CA LYS A 75 10.03 -30.75 7.66
C LYS A 75 9.17 -30.80 8.91
N LYS A 76 9.41 -31.83 9.72
CA LYS A 76 8.70 -32.07 10.98
C LYS A 76 8.76 -30.88 11.95
N GLU A 77 9.93 -30.29 12.14
CA GLU A 77 10.14 -29.15 13.05
C GLU A 77 9.36 -27.89 12.64
N ASP A 78 9.20 -27.65 11.34
CA ASP A 78 8.42 -26.53 10.80
C ASP A 78 6.92 -26.75 11.07
N ILE A 79 6.44 -27.98 10.85
CA ILE A 79 5.05 -28.39 11.11
C ILE A 79 4.74 -28.31 12.61
N ASP A 80 5.65 -28.79 13.45
CA ASP A 80 5.51 -28.73 14.90
C ASP A 80 5.36 -27.28 15.37
N ALA A 81 6.20 -26.37 14.86
CA ALA A 81 6.12 -24.94 15.18
C ALA A 81 4.81 -24.29 14.72
N ALA A 82 4.32 -24.62 13.52
CA ALA A 82 3.05 -24.09 13.02
C ALA A 82 1.86 -24.54 13.89
N ALA A 83 1.80 -25.82 14.24
CA ALA A 83 0.77 -26.36 15.11
C ALA A 83 0.87 -25.83 16.55
N ASP A 84 2.09 -25.70 17.10
CA ASP A 84 2.30 -25.15 18.45
C ASP A 84 2.00 -23.63 18.53
N ALA A 85 2.03 -22.94 17.38
CA ALA A 85 1.56 -21.56 17.23
C ALA A 85 0.04 -21.47 17.00
N ASN A 86 -0.71 -22.57 17.14
CA ASN A 86 -2.17 -22.62 16.97
C ASN A 86 -2.66 -22.16 15.58
N ALA A 87 -1.84 -22.27 14.52
CA ALA A 87 -2.31 -21.99 13.17
C ALA A 87 -3.46 -22.94 12.78
N ASP A 88 -4.43 -22.44 12.01
CA ASP A 88 -5.53 -23.26 11.48
C ASP A 88 -5.03 -24.17 10.34
N SER A 89 -4.09 -23.64 9.55
CA SER A 89 -3.58 -24.30 8.36
C SER A 89 -2.09 -24.07 8.13
N ILE A 90 -1.54 -24.87 7.22
CA ILE A 90 -0.15 -24.80 6.81
C ILE A 90 -0.06 -24.77 5.28
N PHE A 91 0.68 -23.80 4.75
CA PHE A 91 1.11 -23.81 3.36
C PHE A 91 2.53 -24.34 3.30
N MET A 92 2.71 -25.52 2.70
CA MET A 92 4.01 -26.14 2.55
C MET A 92 4.36 -26.38 1.09
N VAL A 93 5.63 -26.19 0.75
CA VAL A 93 6.10 -26.30 -0.63
C VAL A 93 7.23 -27.31 -0.79
N ALA A 94 7.19 -28.04 -1.91
CA ALA A 94 8.25 -28.93 -2.33
C ALA A 94 8.94 -28.39 -3.61
N PRO A 95 10.28 -28.49 -3.70
CA PRO A 95 11.01 -28.04 -4.87
C PRO A 95 10.62 -28.86 -6.10
N SER A 96 10.14 -28.20 -7.15
CA SER A 96 9.60 -28.90 -8.33
C SER A 96 10.52 -28.85 -9.55
N SER A 97 11.35 -27.82 -9.69
CA SER A 97 12.29 -27.71 -10.80
C SER A 97 13.59 -28.46 -10.54
N ASP A 98 14.25 -28.94 -11.60
CA ASP A 98 15.56 -29.59 -11.46
C ASP A 98 16.62 -28.64 -10.88
N TYR A 99 16.46 -27.31 -11.08
CA TYR A 99 17.32 -26.31 -10.45
C TYR A 99 17.18 -26.35 -8.93
N HIS A 100 15.96 -26.30 -8.42
CA HIS A 100 15.68 -26.31 -6.99
C HIS A 100 16.02 -27.65 -6.36
N ILE A 101 15.68 -28.78 -7.00
CA ILE A 101 15.99 -30.11 -6.48
C ILE A 101 17.51 -30.29 -6.33
N ARG A 102 18.30 -29.98 -7.37
CA ARG A 102 19.77 -30.10 -7.28
C ARG A 102 20.38 -29.19 -6.22
N ALA A 103 19.86 -27.97 -6.07
CA ALA A 103 20.42 -26.99 -5.14
C ALA A 103 20.03 -27.26 -3.68
N LYS A 104 18.77 -27.60 -3.41
CA LYS A 104 18.23 -27.80 -2.06
C LYS A 104 18.41 -29.24 -1.56
N PHE A 105 18.45 -30.22 -2.46
CA PHE A 105 18.56 -31.65 -2.15
C PHE A 105 19.63 -32.33 -3.02
N PRO A 106 20.92 -31.98 -2.85
CA PRO A 106 22.00 -32.49 -3.68
C PRO A 106 22.06 -34.03 -3.62
N GLY A 107 22.08 -34.66 -4.80
CA GLY A 107 22.12 -36.12 -4.94
C GLY A 107 20.79 -36.85 -4.70
N LYS A 108 19.68 -36.13 -4.53
CA LYS A 108 18.33 -36.72 -4.42
C LYS A 108 17.56 -36.57 -5.73
N GLY A 109 16.68 -37.54 -5.99
CA GLY A 109 15.82 -37.56 -7.17
C GLY A 109 14.38 -37.15 -6.85
N LYS A 110 13.56 -37.07 -7.91
CA LYS A 110 12.13 -36.73 -7.87
C LYS A 110 11.32 -37.62 -6.91
N ASP A 111 11.57 -38.93 -6.90
CA ASP A 111 10.87 -39.88 -6.02
C ASP A 111 11.08 -39.60 -4.53
N TYR A 112 12.31 -39.20 -4.15
CA TYR A 112 12.61 -38.81 -2.77
C TYR A 112 11.83 -37.56 -2.35
N ILE A 113 11.64 -36.61 -3.26
CA ILE A 113 10.84 -35.40 -3.00
C ILE A 113 9.36 -35.77 -2.79
N ILE A 114 8.82 -36.67 -3.60
CA ILE A 114 7.44 -37.16 -3.46
C ILE A 114 7.27 -37.87 -2.10
N GLU A 115 8.15 -38.82 -1.77
CA GLU A 115 8.11 -39.56 -0.50
C GLU A 115 8.11 -38.60 0.70
N LYS A 116 9.02 -37.63 0.73
CA LYS A 116 9.10 -36.65 1.83
C LYS A 116 7.91 -35.70 1.87
N SER A 117 7.31 -35.40 0.73
CA SER A 117 6.10 -34.58 0.67
C SER A 117 4.91 -35.33 1.28
N ILE A 118 4.73 -36.61 0.95
CA ILE A 118 3.67 -37.46 1.52
C ILE A 118 3.83 -37.53 3.04
N GLU A 119 5.02 -37.88 3.54
CA GLU A 119 5.30 -37.94 4.98
C GLU A 119 4.97 -36.61 5.70
N ALA A 120 5.33 -35.48 5.10
CA ALA A 120 5.10 -34.16 5.69
C ALA A 120 3.60 -33.79 5.71
N ILE A 121 2.86 -34.09 4.65
CA ILE A 121 1.41 -33.84 4.55
C ILE A 121 0.67 -34.68 5.59
N GLU A 122 0.95 -35.98 5.65
CA GLU A 122 0.31 -36.89 6.61
C GLU A 122 0.57 -36.43 8.05
N TYR A 123 1.82 -36.07 8.36
CA TYR A 123 2.17 -35.58 9.69
C TYR A 123 1.51 -34.23 10.04
N ALA A 124 1.42 -33.28 9.10
CA ALA A 124 0.73 -32.02 9.33
C ALA A 124 -0.76 -32.23 9.64
N ARG A 125 -1.40 -33.18 8.95
CA ARG A 125 -2.78 -33.58 9.24
C ARG A 125 -2.93 -34.23 10.61
N GLU A 126 -2.00 -35.12 11.00
CA GLU A 126 -1.97 -35.72 12.34
C GLU A 126 -1.85 -34.67 13.44
N ARG A 127 -1.13 -33.58 13.17
CA ARG A 127 -1.00 -32.40 14.03
C ARG A 127 -2.24 -31.50 14.04
N GLY A 128 -3.28 -31.82 13.27
CA GLY A 128 -4.57 -31.13 13.26
C GLY A 128 -4.66 -29.94 12.31
N LEU A 129 -3.68 -29.75 11.42
CA LEU A 129 -3.64 -28.63 10.47
C LEU A 129 -4.38 -28.96 9.18
N ILE A 130 -5.05 -27.95 8.60
CA ILE A 130 -5.49 -27.97 7.20
C ILE A 130 -4.25 -27.82 6.32
N VAL A 131 -4.08 -28.67 5.30
CA VAL A 131 -2.86 -28.69 4.49
C VAL A 131 -3.09 -28.13 3.10
N GLU A 132 -2.34 -27.09 2.78
CA GLU A 132 -2.13 -26.65 1.41
C GLU A 132 -0.72 -27.03 0.94
N PHE A 133 -0.64 -27.77 -0.16
CA PHE A 133 0.61 -28.31 -0.68
C PHE A 133 0.96 -27.74 -2.06
N GLY A 134 2.10 -27.05 -2.14
CA GLY A 134 2.55 -26.34 -3.32
C GLY A 134 3.76 -26.94 -4.04
N ALA A 135 3.72 -26.86 -5.36
CA ALA A 135 4.85 -27.12 -6.23
C ALA A 135 5.68 -25.83 -6.41
N GLU A 136 6.79 -25.69 -5.69
CA GLU A 136 7.71 -24.53 -5.77
C GLU A 136 8.48 -24.53 -7.09
N ASP A 137 8.58 -23.38 -7.75
CA ASP A 137 9.26 -23.17 -9.03
C ASP A 137 8.70 -24.05 -10.16
N ALA A 138 7.41 -24.36 -10.08
CA ALA A 138 6.71 -25.22 -11.03
C ALA A 138 6.68 -24.63 -12.44
N SER A 139 6.76 -23.30 -12.59
CA SER A 139 6.81 -22.63 -13.90
C SER A 139 8.05 -22.99 -14.75
N ARG A 140 9.12 -23.50 -14.12
CA ARG A 140 10.33 -23.98 -14.80
C ARG A 140 10.53 -25.50 -14.70
N ALA A 141 9.60 -26.20 -14.06
CA ALA A 141 9.66 -27.64 -13.87
C ALA A 141 9.12 -28.41 -15.09
N ASP A 142 9.48 -29.68 -15.15
CA ASP A 142 8.83 -30.65 -16.02
C ASP A 142 7.39 -30.88 -15.56
N MET A 143 6.43 -30.60 -16.46
CA MET A 143 5.01 -30.60 -16.11
C MET A 143 4.49 -31.98 -15.69
N GLU A 144 5.05 -33.06 -16.23
CA GLU A 144 4.65 -34.42 -15.82
C GLU A 144 5.07 -34.71 -14.38
N PHE A 145 6.23 -34.19 -13.95
CA PHE A 145 6.64 -34.26 -12.56
C PHE A 145 5.77 -33.39 -11.65
N VAL A 146 5.42 -32.17 -12.07
CA VAL A 146 4.52 -31.29 -11.31
C VAL A 146 3.17 -31.98 -11.06
N VAL A 147 2.56 -32.57 -12.10
CA VAL A 147 1.31 -33.32 -11.96
C VAL A 147 1.48 -34.50 -11.00
N SER A 148 2.56 -35.28 -11.14
CA SER A 148 2.83 -36.43 -10.27
C SER A 148 3.00 -36.02 -8.80
N LEU A 149 3.73 -34.92 -8.55
CA LEU A 149 3.96 -34.38 -7.21
C LEU A 149 2.66 -33.89 -6.55
N LEU A 150 1.86 -33.09 -7.27
CA LEU A 150 0.58 -32.60 -6.75
C LEU A 150 -0.45 -33.72 -6.58
N LYS A 151 -0.43 -34.74 -7.44
CA LYS A 151 -1.28 -35.93 -7.31
C LYS A 151 -0.91 -36.76 -6.08
N ALA A 152 0.38 -36.91 -5.79
CA ALA A 152 0.82 -37.53 -4.54
C ALA A 152 0.32 -36.73 -3.32
N GLY A 153 0.34 -35.39 -3.38
CA GLY A 153 -0.27 -34.54 -2.36
C GLY A 153 -1.78 -34.75 -2.20
N GLU A 154 -2.52 -34.86 -3.31
CA GLU A 154 -3.96 -35.19 -3.30
C GLU A 154 -4.24 -36.55 -2.64
N GLU A 155 -3.43 -37.56 -2.97
CA GLU A 155 -3.56 -38.92 -2.45
C GLU A 155 -3.27 -38.97 -0.94
N ALA A 156 -2.24 -38.23 -0.49
CA ALA A 156 -1.89 -37.95 0.90
C ALA A 156 -2.90 -37.03 1.64
N LYS A 157 -3.97 -36.63 0.94
CA LYS A 157 -5.09 -35.84 1.46
C LYS A 157 -4.77 -34.37 1.74
N ALA A 158 -3.85 -33.71 1.03
CA ALA A 158 -3.82 -32.24 1.07
C ALA A 158 -5.21 -31.67 0.67
N GLU A 159 -5.70 -30.69 1.42
CA GLU A 159 -6.98 -30.01 1.16
C GLU A 159 -6.92 -29.15 -0.10
N ARG A 160 -5.79 -28.49 -0.33
CA ARG A 160 -5.55 -27.56 -1.43
C ARG A 160 -4.19 -27.82 -2.06
N LEU A 161 -4.08 -27.54 -3.36
CA LEU A 161 -2.85 -27.75 -4.14
C LEU A 161 -2.46 -26.47 -4.85
N THR A 162 -1.18 -26.09 -4.81
CA THR A 162 -0.71 -24.79 -5.33
C THR A 162 0.28 -24.97 -6.46
N PHE A 163 0.09 -24.24 -7.56
CA PHE A 163 1.11 -24.06 -8.57
C PHE A 163 1.84 -22.72 -8.34
N ALA A 164 3.15 -22.74 -8.12
CA ALA A 164 3.93 -21.52 -7.88
C ALA A 164 4.82 -21.14 -9.08
N ASP A 165 4.64 -19.91 -9.57
CA ASP A 165 5.56 -19.23 -10.47
C ASP A 165 6.57 -18.40 -9.68
N THR A 166 7.50 -19.11 -9.02
CA THR A 166 8.45 -18.54 -8.05
C THR A 166 9.34 -17.44 -8.61
N VAL A 167 9.58 -17.43 -9.92
CA VAL A 167 10.46 -16.44 -10.60
C VAL A 167 9.74 -15.60 -11.65
N GLY A 168 8.40 -15.60 -11.65
CA GLY A 168 7.58 -14.70 -12.47
C GLY A 168 7.72 -14.88 -13.99
N VAL A 169 7.95 -16.10 -14.48
CA VAL A 169 8.25 -16.38 -15.90
C VAL A 169 7.05 -16.90 -16.70
N LEU A 170 5.87 -17.01 -16.10
CA LEU A 170 4.68 -17.44 -16.83
C LEU A 170 4.16 -16.35 -17.77
N THR A 171 3.50 -16.80 -18.85
CA THR A 171 2.64 -15.96 -19.69
C THR A 171 1.19 -16.42 -19.57
N PRO A 172 0.20 -15.57 -19.88
CA PRO A 172 -1.21 -15.92 -19.75
C PRO A 172 -1.62 -17.17 -20.55
N GLU A 173 -1.03 -17.39 -21.73
CA GLU A 173 -1.29 -18.55 -22.60
C GLU A 173 -0.76 -19.84 -21.97
N ARG A 174 0.41 -19.76 -21.33
CA ARG A 174 0.99 -20.90 -20.62
C ARG A 174 0.19 -21.23 -19.37
N VAL A 175 -0.29 -20.22 -18.66
CA VAL A 175 -1.21 -20.39 -17.51
C VAL A 175 -2.47 -21.16 -17.94
N GLU A 176 -3.09 -20.79 -19.06
CA GLU A 176 -4.27 -21.50 -19.58
C GLU A 176 -3.99 -22.99 -19.82
N GLN A 177 -2.86 -23.32 -20.46
CA GLN A 177 -2.47 -24.70 -20.71
C GLN A 177 -2.23 -25.49 -19.41
N ILE A 178 -1.53 -24.87 -18.45
CA ILE A 178 -1.23 -25.46 -17.14
C ILE A 178 -2.53 -25.73 -16.39
N MET A 179 -3.42 -24.74 -16.27
CA MET A 179 -4.66 -24.89 -15.52
C MET A 179 -5.58 -25.95 -16.12
N LYS A 180 -5.72 -25.99 -17.46
CA LYS A 180 -6.48 -27.06 -18.12
C LYS A 180 -5.92 -28.44 -17.81
N ARG A 181 -4.59 -28.59 -17.84
CA ARG A 181 -3.91 -29.85 -17.53
C ARG A 181 -4.09 -30.26 -16.07
N LEU A 182 -3.90 -29.33 -15.14
CA LEU A 182 -4.06 -29.60 -13.72
C LEU A 182 -5.52 -29.96 -13.38
N LYS A 183 -6.51 -29.21 -13.89
CA LYS A 183 -7.93 -29.49 -13.63
C LYS A 183 -8.44 -30.77 -14.29
N SER A 184 -7.75 -31.29 -15.32
CA SER A 184 -8.09 -32.59 -15.91
C SER A 184 -7.55 -33.78 -15.11
N GLU A 185 -6.47 -33.59 -14.35
CA GLU A 185 -5.74 -34.65 -13.65
C GLU A 185 -6.01 -34.67 -12.14
N LEU A 186 -6.35 -33.51 -11.56
CA LEU A 186 -6.54 -33.29 -10.12
C LEU A 186 -7.99 -32.91 -9.82
N LYS A 187 -8.47 -33.34 -8.65
CA LYS A 187 -9.84 -33.09 -8.17
C LYS A 187 -9.89 -32.10 -7.02
N ARG A 188 -8.77 -31.88 -6.32
CA ARG A 188 -8.65 -30.88 -5.25
C ARG A 188 -8.72 -29.45 -5.79
N PRO A 189 -9.14 -28.47 -4.95
CA PRO A 189 -8.98 -27.06 -5.24
C PRO A 189 -7.53 -26.71 -5.62
N ILE A 190 -7.38 -25.89 -6.67
CA ILE A 190 -6.08 -25.49 -7.20
C ILE A 190 -5.86 -23.99 -6.98
N ALA A 191 -4.81 -23.67 -6.24
CA ALA A 191 -4.31 -22.33 -6.00
C ALA A 191 -3.22 -21.94 -7.01
N ILE A 192 -3.13 -20.65 -7.31
CA ILE A 192 -2.05 -20.05 -8.10
C ILE A 192 -1.29 -19.03 -7.26
N HIS A 193 0.04 -19.07 -7.34
CA HIS A 193 0.93 -18.11 -6.70
C HIS A 193 1.92 -17.57 -7.74
N CYS A 194 1.86 -16.27 -8.05
CA CYS A 194 2.66 -15.64 -9.10
C CYS A 194 3.50 -14.48 -8.57
N HIS A 195 4.81 -14.53 -8.86
CA HIS A 195 5.73 -13.40 -8.70
C HIS A 195 5.76 -12.51 -9.94
N ASP A 196 6.21 -11.26 -9.76
CA ASP A 196 6.06 -10.19 -10.74
C ASP A 196 7.35 -9.77 -11.46
N ASP A 197 8.34 -10.67 -11.57
CA ASP A 197 9.65 -10.38 -12.17
C ASP A 197 9.57 -9.79 -13.61
N PHE A 198 8.51 -10.09 -14.37
CA PHE A 198 8.24 -9.54 -15.71
C PHE A 198 6.99 -8.64 -15.78
N GLY A 199 6.40 -8.26 -14.65
CA GLY A 199 5.17 -7.44 -14.62
C GLY A 199 3.91 -8.19 -15.06
N LEU A 200 3.92 -9.53 -14.98
CA LEU A 200 2.83 -10.39 -15.46
C LEU A 200 2.06 -11.10 -14.33
N ALA A 201 2.40 -10.89 -13.06
CA ALA A 201 1.81 -11.63 -11.95
C ALA A 201 0.28 -11.43 -11.89
N THR A 202 -0.18 -10.18 -11.93
CA THR A 202 -1.62 -9.83 -11.87
C THR A 202 -2.40 -10.51 -13.00
N ILE A 203 -1.92 -10.42 -14.25
CA ILE A 203 -2.63 -11.00 -15.39
C ILE A 203 -2.54 -12.53 -15.41
N ASN A 204 -1.44 -13.12 -14.95
CA ASN A 204 -1.29 -14.57 -14.84
C ASN A 204 -2.24 -15.13 -13.79
N THR A 205 -2.36 -14.48 -12.63
CA THR A 205 -3.34 -14.85 -11.60
C THR A 205 -4.77 -14.77 -12.13
N ILE A 206 -5.14 -13.68 -12.79
CA ILE A 206 -6.47 -13.53 -13.42
C ILE A 206 -6.71 -14.62 -14.47
N SER A 207 -5.71 -14.91 -15.31
CA SER A 207 -5.79 -15.97 -16.32
C SER A 207 -6.02 -17.34 -15.68
N ALA A 208 -5.36 -17.63 -14.56
CA ALA A 208 -5.51 -18.89 -13.85
C ALA A 208 -6.94 -19.06 -13.30
N ILE A 209 -7.47 -18.02 -12.64
CA ILE A 209 -8.85 -18.01 -12.14
C ILE A 209 -9.86 -18.23 -13.28
N LYS A 210 -9.69 -17.53 -14.41
CA LYS A 210 -10.55 -17.73 -15.59
C LYS A 210 -10.50 -19.13 -16.16
N ASN A 211 -9.39 -19.85 -15.95
CA ASN A 211 -9.17 -21.22 -16.42
C ASN A 211 -9.39 -22.27 -15.33
N GLY A 212 -10.05 -21.91 -14.23
CA GLY A 212 -10.57 -22.86 -13.24
C GLY A 212 -9.71 -23.06 -12.00
N ALA A 213 -8.71 -22.19 -11.75
CA ALA A 213 -8.12 -22.09 -10.42
C ALA A 213 -9.19 -21.62 -9.41
N ASP A 214 -9.12 -22.19 -8.22
CA ASP A 214 -10.12 -22.06 -7.16
C ASP A 214 -9.66 -21.11 -6.05
N GLU A 215 -8.37 -20.76 -6.05
CA GLU A 215 -7.72 -19.89 -5.08
C GLU A 215 -6.58 -19.11 -5.75
N PHE A 216 -6.25 -17.94 -5.21
CA PHE A 216 -5.02 -17.24 -5.56
C PHE A 216 -4.33 -16.64 -4.34
N HIS A 217 -3.00 -16.57 -4.42
CA HIS A 217 -2.16 -15.91 -3.43
C HIS A 217 -1.79 -14.52 -3.94
N ALA A 218 -1.88 -13.52 -3.08
CA ALA A 218 -1.53 -12.14 -3.41
C ALA A 218 -0.99 -11.40 -2.18
N THR A 219 -0.44 -10.22 -2.40
CA THR A 219 -0.09 -9.29 -1.32
C THR A 219 -0.71 -7.92 -1.56
N ILE A 220 -1.00 -7.22 -0.47
CA ILE A 220 -1.37 -5.81 -0.51
C ILE A 220 -0.20 -5.02 -1.11
N ASN A 221 -0.51 -4.16 -2.07
CA ASN A 221 0.46 -3.37 -2.82
C ASN A 221 1.42 -4.17 -3.73
N GLY A 222 1.26 -5.49 -3.84
CA GLY A 222 2.15 -6.36 -4.62
C GLY A 222 3.56 -6.49 -4.03
N ILE A 223 3.75 -6.21 -2.74
CA ILE A 223 5.07 -6.37 -2.10
C ILE A 223 5.49 -7.85 -2.02
N GLY A 224 6.78 -8.11 -1.97
CA GLY A 224 7.35 -9.45 -1.88
C GLY A 224 8.84 -9.49 -2.18
N GLU A 225 9.38 -10.69 -2.39
CA GLU A 225 10.74 -10.84 -2.90
C GLU A 225 10.93 -10.20 -4.29
N ARG A 226 12.11 -9.58 -4.52
CA ARG A 226 12.51 -9.02 -5.82
C ARG A 226 11.51 -7.98 -6.35
N ALA A 227 10.79 -8.29 -7.42
CA ALA A 227 9.75 -7.45 -8.03
C ALA A 227 8.39 -7.57 -7.32
N GLY A 228 8.25 -8.52 -6.38
CA GLY A 228 7.06 -8.70 -5.58
C GLY A 228 6.15 -9.82 -6.04
N ASN A 229 4.91 -9.75 -5.57
CA ASN A 229 3.84 -10.72 -5.81
C ASN A 229 2.72 -10.08 -6.64
N ALA A 230 1.79 -10.90 -7.11
CA ALA A 230 0.54 -10.40 -7.68
C ALA A 230 -0.19 -9.48 -6.67
N ALA A 231 -0.64 -8.32 -7.14
CA ALA A 231 -1.22 -7.29 -6.27
C ALA A 231 -2.70 -7.57 -5.98
N LEU A 232 -3.05 -7.75 -4.70
CA LEU A 232 -4.40 -8.14 -4.28
C LEU A 232 -5.45 -7.13 -4.74
N GLU A 233 -5.19 -5.83 -4.54
CA GLU A 233 -6.12 -4.77 -4.92
C GLU A 233 -6.37 -4.70 -6.43
N GLU A 234 -5.39 -5.08 -7.25
CA GLU A 234 -5.53 -5.08 -8.71
C GLU A 234 -6.34 -6.27 -9.18
N ILE A 235 -6.02 -7.47 -8.66
CA ILE A 235 -6.74 -8.71 -8.99
C ILE A 235 -8.21 -8.61 -8.60
N VAL A 236 -8.51 -8.19 -7.37
CA VAL A 236 -9.88 -8.08 -6.86
C VAL A 236 -10.70 -7.15 -7.74
N MET A 237 -10.18 -5.96 -8.02
CA MET A 237 -10.91 -4.97 -8.81
C MET A 237 -11.07 -5.41 -10.27
N ALA A 238 -10.06 -6.03 -10.88
CA ALA A 238 -10.14 -6.53 -12.24
C ALA A 238 -11.14 -7.69 -12.36
N LEU A 239 -11.10 -8.68 -11.48
CA LEU A 239 -12.01 -9.83 -11.49
C LEU A 239 -13.47 -9.38 -11.38
N GLU A 240 -13.77 -8.45 -10.47
CA GLU A 240 -15.16 -8.01 -10.26
C GLU A 240 -15.65 -7.06 -11.36
N PHE A 241 -14.86 -6.03 -11.71
CA PHE A 241 -15.33 -4.99 -12.64
C PHE A 241 -15.16 -5.34 -14.12
N LEU A 242 -14.17 -6.15 -14.47
CA LEU A 242 -13.87 -6.50 -15.87
C LEU A 242 -14.31 -7.90 -16.25
N TYR A 243 -14.28 -8.85 -15.31
CA TYR A 243 -14.63 -10.26 -15.58
C TYR A 243 -15.95 -10.69 -14.94
N GLY A 244 -16.58 -9.85 -14.12
CA GLY A 244 -17.86 -10.17 -13.45
C GLY A 244 -17.75 -11.29 -12.40
N ILE A 245 -16.53 -11.61 -11.96
CA ILE A 245 -16.25 -12.62 -10.94
C ILE A 245 -16.26 -11.92 -9.59
N LYS A 246 -17.29 -12.16 -8.79
CA LYS A 246 -17.43 -11.56 -7.46
C LYS A 246 -16.58 -12.30 -6.43
N LEU A 247 -15.90 -11.54 -5.59
CA LEU A 247 -15.18 -12.02 -4.41
C LEU A 247 -15.83 -11.42 -3.15
N ASP A 248 -15.71 -12.10 -2.02
CA ASP A 248 -16.26 -11.65 -0.73
C ASP A 248 -15.37 -10.58 -0.06
N ILE A 249 -14.84 -9.65 -0.86
CA ILE A 249 -13.92 -8.60 -0.40
C ILE A 249 -14.68 -7.28 -0.17
N ASN A 250 -14.46 -6.71 1.02
CA ASN A 250 -14.92 -5.37 1.38
C ASN A 250 -14.04 -4.30 0.73
N LYS A 251 -14.37 -3.96 -0.52
CA LYS A 251 -13.60 -3.03 -1.35
C LYS A 251 -13.34 -1.68 -0.67
N GLU A 252 -14.23 -1.16 0.17
CA GLU A 252 -14.04 0.10 0.90
C GLU A 252 -12.82 0.09 1.83
N LYS A 253 -12.29 -1.09 2.16
CA LYS A 253 -11.09 -1.26 2.99
C LYS A 253 -9.80 -1.35 2.18
N ILE A 254 -9.85 -1.46 0.85
CA ILE A 254 -8.67 -1.61 -0.01
C ILE A 254 -7.67 -0.46 0.19
N TYR A 255 -8.09 0.79 0.01
CA TYR A 255 -7.18 1.94 0.13
C TYR A 255 -6.68 2.14 1.57
N PRO A 256 -7.52 2.07 2.63
CA PRO A 256 -7.06 2.10 4.00
C PRO A 256 -6.02 1.00 4.35
N THR A 257 -6.24 -0.24 3.92
CA THR A 257 -5.32 -1.36 4.17
C THR A 257 -4.00 -1.16 3.42
N SER A 258 -4.05 -0.74 2.15
CA SER A 258 -2.86 -0.34 1.37
C SER A 258 -2.01 0.70 2.10
N LYS A 259 -2.65 1.75 2.66
CA LYS A 259 -1.95 2.81 3.39
C LYS A 259 -1.42 2.36 4.74
N LEU A 260 -2.09 1.42 5.40
CA LEU A 260 -1.58 0.80 6.62
C LEU A 260 -0.31 0.01 6.32
N VAL A 261 -0.33 -0.84 5.29
CA VAL A 261 0.82 -1.64 4.86
C VAL A 261 1.98 -0.74 4.46
N GLU A 262 1.77 0.25 3.58
CA GLU A 262 2.80 1.24 3.19
C GLU A 262 3.46 1.90 4.43
N LYS A 263 2.65 2.30 5.41
CA LYS A 263 3.15 2.95 6.63
C LYS A 263 3.99 2.01 7.49
N LEU A 264 3.56 0.76 7.68
CA LEU A 264 4.20 -0.18 8.60
C LEU A 264 5.43 -0.84 7.97
N THR A 265 5.38 -1.17 6.68
CA THR A 265 6.51 -1.75 5.94
C THR A 265 7.51 -0.69 5.48
N ARG A 266 7.09 0.58 5.40
CA ARG A 266 7.87 1.70 4.83
C ARG A 266 8.19 1.55 3.34
N VAL A 267 7.53 0.60 2.67
CA VAL A 267 7.60 0.43 1.22
C VAL A 267 6.65 1.44 0.58
N VAL A 268 7.21 2.46 -0.05
CA VAL A 268 6.45 3.55 -0.67
C VAL A 268 5.66 3.02 -1.86
N VAL A 269 4.35 3.31 -1.87
CA VAL A 269 3.48 3.00 -3.02
C VAL A 269 3.76 4.01 -4.13
N PRO A 270 4.11 3.58 -5.35
CA PRO A 270 4.31 4.49 -6.47
C PRO A 270 3.05 5.36 -6.69
N PRO A 271 3.20 6.68 -6.94
CA PRO A 271 2.05 7.55 -7.14
C PRO A 271 1.12 7.08 -8.27
N ASN A 272 1.66 6.43 -9.29
CA ASN A 272 0.92 5.90 -10.44
C ASN A 272 0.53 4.42 -10.31
N LYS A 273 0.68 3.79 -9.12
CA LYS A 273 0.27 2.39 -8.93
C LYS A 273 -1.24 2.23 -9.23
N PRO A 274 -1.66 1.22 -10.01
CA PRO A 274 -3.06 0.97 -10.27
C PRO A 274 -3.88 0.85 -8.99
N ILE A 275 -5.13 1.35 -9.02
CA ILE A 275 -6.11 1.33 -7.91
C ILE A 275 -5.70 2.19 -6.70
N VAL A 276 -4.55 1.96 -6.08
CA VAL A 276 -4.18 2.56 -4.78
C VAL A 276 -3.18 3.72 -4.87
N GLY A 277 -2.55 3.94 -6.03
CA GLY A 277 -1.57 5.01 -6.23
C GLY A 277 -2.15 6.41 -6.03
N GLU A 278 -1.36 7.35 -5.51
CA GLU A 278 -1.79 8.72 -5.25
C GLU A 278 -2.47 9.42 -6.44
N ASN A 279 -2.05 9.12 -7.66
CA ASN A 279 -2.51 9.72 -8.90
C ASN A 279 -3.65 8.95 -9.57
N ALA A 280 -4.01 7.75 -9.08
CA ALA A 280 -5.04 6.89 -9.69
C ALA A 280 -6.42 7.58 -9.80
N PHE A 281 -6.71 8.55 -8.93
CA PHE A 281 -7.96 9.34 -8.93
C PHE A 281 -7.70 10.86 -8.81
N LYS A 282 -6.53 11.32 -9.30
CA LYS A 282 -6.20 12.75 -9.40
C LYS A 282 -6.40 13.22 -10.84
N HIS A 283 -7.09 14.34 -11.02
CA HIS A 283 -7.32 14.94 -12.34
C HIS A 283 -6.79 16.37 -12.39
N GLU A 284 -5.89 16.65 -13.34
CA GLU A 284 -5.31 17.99 -13.56
C GLU A 284 -5.84 18.65 -14.86
N SER A 285 -6.02 17.86 -15.91
CA SER A 285 -6.40 18.36 -17.24
C SER A 285 -7.77 19.03 -17.24
N GLY A 286 -7.83 20.29 -17.66
CA GLY A 286 -9.07 21.06 -17.74
C GLY A 286 -10.16 20.44 -18.63
N ILE A 287 -9.76 19.73 -19.68
CA ILE A 287 -10.69 19.00 -20.55
C ILE A 287 -11.29 17.82 -19.77
N HIS A 288 -10.45 17.06 -19.06
CA HIS A 288 -10.89 15.92 -18.25
C HIS A 288 -11.81 16.36 -17.13
N THR A 289 -11.41 17.37 -16.36
CA THR A 289 -12.21 17.91 -15.25
C THR A 289 -13.57 18.42 -15.72
N SER A 290 -13.64 19.07 -16.88
CA SER A 290 -14.92 19.56 -17.43
C SER A 290 -15.90 18.43 -17.78
N ALA A 291 -15.42 17.31 -18.31
CA ALA A 291 -16.27 16.16 -18.58
C ALA A 291 -16.63 15.40 -17.30
N LEU A 292 -15.67 15.22 -16.39
CA LEU A 292 -15.86 14.60 -15.08
C LEU A 292 -16.94 15.29 -14.23
N LEU A 293 -16.98 16.63 -14.28
CA LEU A 293 -18.01 17.41 -13.57
C LEU A 293 -19.41 17.24 -14.16
N ARG A 294 -19.52 16.83 -15.44
CA ARG A 294 -20.81 16.53 -16.09
C ARG A 294 -21.22 15.07 -15.88
N ASP A 295 -20.29 14.15 -16.08
CA ASP A 295 -20.44 12.72 -15.81
C ASP A 295 -19.07 12.13 -15.46
N SER A 296 -18.92 11.68 -14.21
CA SER A 296 -17.65 11.14 -13.72
C SER A 296 -17.22 9.86 -14.45
N LYS A 297 -18.17 9.10 -15.02
CA LYS A 297 -17.87 7.86 -15.76
C LYS A 297 -17.07 8.06 -17.03
N THR A 298 -16.98 9.30 -17.52
CA THR A 298 -16.23 9.64 -18.75
C THR A 298 -14.73 9.35 -18.64
N TYR A 299 -14.16 9.48 -17.43
CA TYR A 299 -12.73 9.27 -17.18
C TYR A 299 -12.43 8.41 -15.95
N GLU A 300 -13.45 8.04 -15.16
CA GLU A 300 -13.30 7.13 -14.03
C GLU A 300 -14.05 5.83 -14.30
N PRO A 301 -13.34 4.75 -14.68
CA PRO A 301 -13.98 3.44 -14.86
C PRO A 301 -14.53 2.89 -13.54
N ILE A 302 -14.02 3.38 -12.42
CA ILE A 302 -14.40 2.97 -11.07
C ILE A 302 -14.47 4.25 -10.20
N PRO A 303 -15.58 4.48 -9.47
CA PRO A 303 -15.63 5.58 -8.51
C PRO A 303 -14.63 5.36 -7.36
N PRO A 304 -13.86 6.38 -6.93
CA PRO A 304 -12.88 6.23 -5.86
C PRO A 304 -13.50 5.79 -4.52
N GLU A 305 -14.76 6.11 -4.28
CA GLU A 305 -15.48 5.76 -3.05
C GLU A 305 -15.59 4.24 -2.87
N VAL A 306 -15.64 3.48 -3.97
CA VAL A 306 -15.70 2.01 -3.95
C VAL A 306 -14.52 1.41 -3.18
N ILE A 307 -13.35 2.05 -3.26
CA ILE A 307 -12.13 1.55 -2.60
C ILE A 307 -11.82 2.27 -1.28
N GLY A 308 -12.76 3.05 -0.74
CA GLY A 308 -12.56 3.84 0.48
C GLY A 308 -11.75 5.12 0.26
N ARG A 309 -11.84 5.70 -0.94
CA ARG A 309 -11.08 6.89 -1.33
C ARG A 309 -12.00 8.02 -1.82
N LYS A 310 -11.43 9.21 -1.97
CA LYS A 310 -12.10 10.38 -2.55
C LYS A 310 -11.35 10.87 -3.78
N ARG A 311 -12.10 11.40 -4.74
CA ARG A 311 -11.55 12.13 -5.89
C ARG A 311 -10.80 13.37 -5.43
N VAL A 312 -9.68 13.67 -6.09
CA VAL A 312 -8.91 14.90 -5.85
C VAL A 312 -8.73 15.63 -7.18
N ILE A 313 -9.12 16.91 -7.23
CA ILE A 313 -8.87 17.78 -8.38
C ILE A 313 -7.63 18.61 -8.06
N VAL A 314 -6.64 18.62 -8.97
CA VAL A 314 -5.40 19.38 -8.81
C VAL A 314 -5.37 20.50 -9.84
N LEU A 315 -4.95 21.70 -9.44
CA LEU A 315 -4.68 22.78 -10.40
C LEU A 315 -3.19 22.82 -10.71
N GLY A 316 -2.87 22.75 -11.99
CA GLY A 316 -1.54 22.96 -12.52
C GLY A 316 -1.59 23.69 -13.86
N LYS A 317 -0.53 23.59 -14.65
CA LYS A 317 -0.44 24.27 -15.97
C LYS A 317 -1.56 23.83 -16.94
N HIS A 318 -2.10 22.63 -16.73
CA HIS A 318 -3.19 22.09 -17.53
C HIS A 318 -4.59 22.44 -17.00
N ALA A 319 -4.68 23.28 -15.96
CA ALA A 319 -5.95 23.70 -15.38
C ALA A 319 -6.83 24.41 -16.43
N GLY A 320 -8.10 24.00 -16.46
CA GLY A 320 -9.16 24.66 -17.21
C GLY A 320 -10.10 25.42 -16.29
N ARG A 321 -10.97 26.24 -16.90
CA ARG A 321 -11.97 27.04 -16.19
C ARG A 321 -12.82 26.23 -15.22
N ALA A 322 -13.27 25.05 -15.64
CA ALA A 322 -14.09 24.16 -14.82
C ALA A 322 -13.36 23.69 -13.54
N SER A 323 -12.05 23.47 -13.60
CA SER A 323 -11.25 23.09 -12.42
C SER A 323 -11.17 24.23 -11.41
N VAL A 324 -11.00 25.47 -11.89
CA VAL A 324 -10.96 26.67 -11.02
C VAL A 324 -12.34 26.94 -10.42
N GLU A 325 -13.41 26.80 -11.19
CA GLU A 325 -14.79 26.93 -10.70
C GLU A 325 -15.12 25.90 -9.60
N ALA A 326 -14.67 24.66 -9.73
CA ALA A 326 -14.85 23.63 -8.70
C ALA A 326 -14.17 24.02 -7.38
N ILE A 327 -12.93 24.53 -7.45
CA ILE A 327 -12.18 24.95 -6.26
C ILE A 327 -12.73 26.24 -5.65
N LEU A 328 -13.16 27.21 -6.47
CA LEU A 328 -13.86 28.39 -5.97
C LEU A 328 -15.11 27.99 -5.18
N LYS A 329 -15.90 27.04 -5.71
CA LYS A 329 -17.07 26.51 -5.00
C LYS A 329 -16.70 25.81 -3.69
N GLU A 330 -15.62 25.01 -3.68
CA GLU A 330 -15.13 24.34 -2.47
C GLU A 330 -14.66 25.36 -1.40
N LEU A 331 -14.04 26.45 -1.83
CA LEU A 331 -13.59 27.54 -0.95
C LEU A 331 -14.72 28.50 -0.56
N GLY A 332 -15.91 28.40 -1.16
CA GLY A 332 -17.03 29.31 -0.93
C GLY A 332 -16.88 30.69 -1.59
N TYR A 333 -16.07 30.78 -2.65
CA TYR A 333 -15.84 31.99 -3.42
C TYR A 333 -16.58 31.99 -4.77
N SER A 334 -16.80 33.18 -5.30
CA SER A 334 -17.35 33.41 -6.64
C SER A 334 -16.48 34.41 -7.39
N ALA A 335 -16.27 34.20 -8.69
CA ALA A 335 -15.47 35.07 -9.53
C ALA A 335 -16.25 35.53 -10.76
N THR A 336 -16.01 36.77 -11.21
CA THR A 336 -16.46 37.24 -12.53
C THR A 336 -15.67 36.56 -13.65
N GLN A 337 -16.13 36.69 -14.89
CA GLN A 337 -15.42 36.14 -16.05
C GLN A 337 -13.98 36.69 -16.18
N GLN A 338 -13.79 37.99 -15.96
CA GLN A 338 -12.47 38.62 -16.04
C GLN A 338 -11.53 38.12 -14.93
N GLN A 339 -12.06 37.98 -13.70
CA GLN A 339 -11.29 37.42 -12.57
C GLN A 339 -10.93 35.95 -12.80
N MET A 340 -11.84 35.17 -13.41
CA MET A 340 -11.58 33.77 -13.76
C MET A 340 -10.43 33.63 -14.76
N GLU A 341 -10.43 34.47 -15.81
CA GLU A 341 -9.36 34.50 -16.81
C GLU A 341 -8.02 34.89 -16.19
N GLU A 342 -8.01 35.85 -15.27
CA GLU A 342 -6.80 36.26 -14.55
C GLU A 342 -6.29 35.16 -13.60
N ILE A 343 -7.16 34.50 -12.84
CA ILE A 343 -6.79 33.37 -11.97
C ILE A 343 -6.15 32.25 -12.81
N LEU A 344 -6.77 31.88 -13.93
CA LEU A 344 -6.23 30.87 -14.85
C LEU A 344 -4.86 31.27 -15.41
N ALA A 345 -4.69 32.53 -15.82
CA ALA A 345 -3.43 33.03 -16.35
C ALA A 345 -2.30 32.93 -15.30
N ARG A 346 -2.56 33.33 -14.06
CA ARG A 346 -1.58 33.27 -12.96
C ARG A 346 -1.22 31.83 -12.58
N ILE A 347 -2.20 30.92 -12.57
CA ILE A 347 -1.94 29.48 -12.33
C ILE A 347 -1.06 28.90 -13.42
N LYS A 348 -1.35 29.20 -14.70
CA LYS A 348 -0.55 28.73 -15.83
C LYS A 348 0.87 29.28 -15.82
N ASP A 349 1.05 30.58 -15.57
CA ASP A 349 2.37 31.21 -15.49
C ASP A 349 3.26 30.58 -14.39
N LEU A 350 2.68 30.23 -13.23
CA LEU A 350 3.41 29.50 -12.20
C LEU A 350 3.76 28.07 -12.61
N GLY A 351 2.84 27.38 -13.27
CA GLY A 351 3.09 26.04 -13.80
C GLY A 351 4.16 26.02 -14.92
N ASP A 352 4.18 27.02 -15.79
CA ASP A 352 5.17 27.17 -16.87
C ASP A 352 6.59 27.42 -16.33
N LYS A 353 6.70 27.98 -15.12
CA LYS A 353 7.96 28.15 -14.39
C LYS A 353 8.43 26.85 -13.70
N GLY A 354 7.82 25.71 -14.01
CA GLY A 354 8.15 24.40 -13.45
C GLY A 354 7.76 24.25 -11.97
N LYS A 355 6.95 25.15 -11.42
CA LYS A 355 6.55 25.10 -10.02
C LYS A 355 5.36 24.17 -9.84
N ARG A 356 5.46 23.24 -8.89
CA ARG A 356 4.31 22.51 -8.37
C ARG A 356 3.44 23.50 -7.58
N LEU A 357 2.18 23.66 -8.00
CA LEU A 357 1.19 24.46 -7.28
C LEU A 357 0.63 23.65 -6.11
N THR A 358 0.60 24.27 -4.93
CA THR A 358 -0.10 23.73 -3.75
C THR A 358 -1.49 24.37 -3.60
N ASP A 359 -2.34 23.78 -2.76
CA ASP A 359 -3.67 24.33 -2.46
C ASP A 359 -3.57 25.76 -1.88
N ALA A 360 -2.53 26.01 -1.08
CA ALA A 360 -2.24 27.34 -0.54
C ALA A 360 -1.86 28.36 -1.62
N ASP A 361 -1.04 27.97 -2.61
CA ASP A 361 -0.68 28.83 -3.74
C ASP A 361 -1.93 29.22 -4.54
N VAL A 362 -2.77 28.23 -4.84
CA VAL A 362 -4.04 28.41 -5.56
C VAL A 362 -4.96 29.37 -4.81
N LYS A 363 -5.18 29.15 -3.51
CA LYS A 363 -6.02 30.03 -2.69
C LYS A 363 -5.46 31.45 -2.67
N THR A 364 -4.15 31.61 -2.55
CA THR A 364 -3.49 32.93 -2.56
C THR A 364 -3.74 33.67 -3.86
N ILE A 365 -3.61 32.98 -5.00
CA ILE A 365 -3.91 33.56 -6.33
C ILE A 365 -5.37 34.00 -6.39
N ILE A 366 -6.30 33.13 -5.98
CA ILE A 366 -7.73 33.42 -5.97
C ILE A 366 -8.03 34.64 -5.09
N GLU A 367 -7.58 34.65 -3.84
CA GLU A 367 -7.83 35.76 -2.90
C GLU A 367 -7.23 37.07 -3.40
N THR A 368 -6.07 37.02 -4.04
CA THR A 368 -5.43 38.20 -4.64
C THR A 368 -6.27 38.78 -5.78
N VAL A 369 -6.75 37.94 -6.69
CA VAL A 369 -7.57 38.39 -7.84
C VAL A 369 -8.96 38.85 -7.40
N LEU A 370 -9.54 38.19 -6.41
CA LEU A 370 -10.82 38.57 -5.82
C LEU A 370 -10.71 39.75 -4.85
N GLN A 371 -9.50 40.24 -4.57
CA GLN A 371 -9.21 41.29 -3.58
C GLN A 371 -9.77 40.98 -2.19
N ILE A 372 -9.82 39.70 -1.83
CA ILE A 372 -10.28 39.25 -0.52
C ILE A 372 -9.13 39.46 0.47
N LYS A 373 -9.35 40.35 1.44
CA LYS A 373 -8.45 40.48 2.58
C LYS A 373 -8.73 39.34 3.56
N SER A 374 -8.02 38.24 3.40
CA SER A 374 -7.96 37.17 4.38
C SER A 374 -6.93 37.54 5.45
N GLU A 375 -7.38 37.80 6.68
CA GLU A 375 -6.46 37.91 7.80
C GLU A 375 -5.96 36.52 8.18
N LYS A 376 -4.65 36.29 8.05
CA LYS A 376 -4.00 35.09 8.58
C LYS A 376 -4.24 35.04 10.10
N LYS A 377 -5.03 34.05 10.54
CA LYS A 377 -5.36 33.81 11.95
C LYS A 377 -4.12 33.48 12.76
N ILE A 378 -3.17 32.76 12.16
CA ILE A 378 -1.91 32.37 12.79
C ILE A 378 -0.77 33.06 12.05
N ARG A 379 0.04 33.80 12.79
CA ARG A 379 1.28 34.41 12.30
C ARG A 379 2.45 33.92 13.15
N LEU A 380 3.52 33.49 12.49
CA LEU A 380 4.80 33.27 13.14
C LEU A 380 5.43 34.64 13.41
N GLU A 381 5.72 34.93 14.68
CA GLU A 381 6.44 36.17 15.05
C GLU A 381 7.92 35.90 15.25
N ASP A 382 8.25 34.77 15.88
CA ASP A 382 9.63 34.40 16.17
C ASP A 382 9.75 32.88 16.37
N PHE A 383 10.93 32.32 16.12
CA PHE A 383 11.29 30.99 16.56
C PHE A 383 12.79 30.84 16.77
N ALA A 384 13.16 30.02 17.75
CA ALA A 384 14.54 29.68 18.05
C ALA A 384 14.67 28.17 18.18
N ILE A 385 15.77 27.62 17.67
CA ILE A 385 16.03 26.18 17.68
C ILE A 385 17.44 25.93 18.18
N VAL A 386 17.57 24.94 19.05
CA VAL A 386 18.85 24.44 19.54
C VAL A 386 18.95 22.97 19.16
N THR A 387 19.97 22.62 18.39
CA THR A 387 20.22 21.25 17.91
C THR A 387 21.72 20.96 17.86
N GLY A 388 22.11 19.70 18.02
CA GLY A 388 23.50 19.29 18.07
C GLY A 388 23.64 17.80 18.40
N LYS A 389 24.82 17.23 18.19
CA LYS A 389 25.06 15.77 18.24
C LYS A 389 24.65 15.10 19.57
N ASN A 390 24.87 15.79 20.70
CA ASN A 390 24.66 15.24 22.04
C ASN A 390 23.58 16.01 22.82
N ILE A 391 22.70 16.74 22.14
CA ILE A 391 21.60 17.46 22.77
C ILE A 391 20.29 17.05 22.13
N THR A 392 19.25 16.89 22.93
CA THR A 392 17.90 16.68 22.40
C THR A 392 17.47 17.96 21.68
N PRO A 393 17.14 17.89 20.37
CA PRO A 393 16.67 19.05 19.63
C PRO A 393 15.46 19.70 20.32
N MET A 394 15.52 21.02 20.48
CA MET A 394 14.48 21.81 21.13
C MET A 394 14.16 23.04 20.31
N ALA A 395 12.89 23.40 20.24
CA ALA A 395 12.42 24.62 19.61
C ALA A 395 11.55 25.43 20.56
N SER A 396 11.67 26.76 20.48
CA SER A 396 10.76 27.73 21.05
C SER A 396 10.12 28.51 19.92
N VAL A 397 8.80 28.61 19.91
CA VAL A 397 8.04 29.29 18.85
C VAL A 397 7.10 30.31 19.48
N ARG A 398 7.11 31.54 18.94
CA ARG A 398 6.17 32.61 19.26
C ARG A 398 5.20 32.79 18.09
N LEU A 399 3.93 32.51 18.34
CA LEU A 399 2.84 32.70 17.39
C LEU A 399 1.89 33.78 17.87
N ARG A 400 1.36 34.58 16.93
CA ARG A 400 0.17 35.39 17.16
C ARG A 400 -1.04 34.67 16.57
N ILE A 401 -1.99 34.28 17.42
CA ILE A 401 -3.20 33.54 17.05
C ILE A 401 -4.42 34.41 17.36
N ASN A 402 -5.16 34.84 16.34
CA ASN A 402 -6.31 35.76 16.47
C ASN A 402 -5.98 37.04 17.27
N GLY A 403 -4.75 37.56 17.13
CA GLY A 403 -4.28 38.73 17.86
C GLY A 403 -3.63 38.45 19.21
N GLU A 404 -3.79 37.26 19.79
CA GLU A 404 -3.16 36.87 21.05
C GLU A 404 -1.77 36.24 20.82
N GLU A 405 -0.78 36.65 21.62
CA GLU A 405 0.55 36.05 21.59
C GLU A 405 0.58 34.74 22.38
N ARG A 406 1.20 33.71 21.81
CA ARG A 406 1.52 32.46 22.49
C ARG A 406 2.95 32.05 22.23
N VAL A 407 3.64 31.69 23.30
CA VAL A 407 4.98 31.12 23.26
C VAL A 407 4.91 29.69 23.75
N GLU A 408 5.40 28.75 22.95
CA GLU A 408 5.50 27.35 23.33
C GLU A 408 6.84 26.76 22.98
N THR A 409 7.22 25.77 23.78
CA THR A 409 8.45 25.00 23.57
C THR A 409 8.14 23.51 23.45
N ALA A 410 8.93 22.82 22.65
CA ALA A 410 8.88 21.38 22.52
C ALA A 410 10.24 20.80 22.11
N THR A 411 10.41 19.52 22.41
CA THR A 411 11.51 18.70 21.91
C THR A 411 11.07 17.89 20.69
N GLY A 412 12.03 17.38 19.93
CA GLY A 412 11.78 16.48 18.81
C GLY A 412 12.99 15.63 18.48
N VAL A 413 12.83 14.71 17.53
CA VAL A 413 13.95 13.89 17.02
C VAL A 413 14.94 14.69 16.17
N GLY A 414 14.51 15.85 15.67
CA GLY A 414 15.29 16.78 14.87
C GLY A 414 14.77 18.21 15.01
N PRO A 415 15.47 19.20 14.42
CA PRO A 415 15.09 20.61 14.55
C PRO A 415 13.70 20.91 13.95
N VAL A 416 13.38 20.31 12.80
CA VAL A 416 12.06 20.44 12.16
C VAL A 416 10.96 19.86 13.04
N ASP A 417 11.16 18.64 13.55
CA ASP A 417 10.17 17.97 14.41
C ASP A 417 9.94 18.74 15.72
N ALA A 418 11.01 19.25 16.34
CA ALA A 418 10.90 20.08 17.55
C ALA A 418 10.06 21.35 17.28
N ALA A 419 10.32 22.05 16.17
CA ALA A 419 9.56 23.24 15.80
C ALA A 419 8.09 22.94 15.51
N ILE A 420 7.81 21.88 14.76
CA ILE A 420 6.43 21.45 14.46
C ILE A 420 5.70 21.03 15.74
N ASN A 421 6.35 20.31 16.66
CA ASN A 421 5.75 19.93 17.94
C ASN A 421 5.43 21.15 18.80
N ALA A 422 6.29 22.17 18.83
CA ALA A 422 6.04 23.42 19.53
C ALA A 422 4.83 24.17 18.94
N ILE A 423 4.76 24.27 17.61
CA ILE A 423 3.61 24.86 16.90
C ILE A 423 2.32 24.09 17.21
N ARG A 424 2.34 22.75 17.11
CA ARG A 424 1.18 21.89 17.42
C ARG A 424 0.70 22.09 18.85
N LYS A 425 1.61 22.26 19.79
CA LYS A 425 1.28 22.57 21.19
C LYS A 425 0.61 23.94 21.31
N ALA A 426 1.15 24.96 20.66
CA ALA A 426 0.59 26.32 20.65
C ALA A 426 -0.82 26.39 20.06
N VAL A 427 -1.09 25.59 19.01
CA VAL A 427 -2.39 25.57 18.31
C VAL A 427 -3.36 24.49 18.81
N LYS A 428 -2.98 23.68 19.81
CA LYS A 428 -3.75 22.51 20.28
C LYS A 428 -5.20 22.84 20.67
N SER A 429 -5.44 24.03 21.23
CA SER A 429 -6.78 24.50 21.59
C SER A 429 -7.65 24.90 20.39
N TYR A 430 -7.07 25.09 19.21
CA TYR A 430 -7.76 25.55 18.00
C TYR A 430 -8.00 24.42 17.00
N ALA A 431 -7.06 23.47 16.87
CA ALA A 431 -7.23 22.33 15.97
C ALA A 431 -6.34 21.12 16.34
N ASP A 432 -6.91 19.92 16.20
CA ASP A 432 -6.13 18.68 16.14
C ASP A 432 -5.67 18.43 14.70
N ILE A 433 -4.39 18.69 14.46
CA ILE A 433 -3.79 18.69 13.12
C ILE A 433 -2.80 17.54 13.01
N LYS A 434 -2.93 16.75 11.94
CA LYS A 434 -2.01 15.68 11.58
C LYS A 434 -1.21 16.06 10.34
N LEU A 435 0.12 16.00 10.44
CA LEU A 435 1.02 15.99 9.28
C LEU A 435 0.90 14.62 8.60
N VAL A 436 0.39 14.60 7.37
CA VAL A 436 0.15 13.38 6.58
C VAL A 436 1.39 13.03 5.76
N SER A 437 1.97 14.01 5.08
CA SER A 437 3.21 13.86 4.34
C SER A 437 4.07 15.11 4.46
N TYR A 438 5.38 14.90 4.34
CA TYR A 438 6.42 15.91 4.39
C TYR A 438 7.43 15.57 3.31
N HIS A 439 7.62 16.47 2.35
CA HIS A 439 8.55 16.29 1.25
C HIS A 439 9.49 17.49 1.17
N VAL A 440 10.76 17.21 0.95
CA VAL A 440 11.84 18.21 0.89
C VAL A 440 12.66 17.93 -0.34
N GLU A 441 12.85 18.94 -1.16
CA GLU A 441 13.62 18.86 -2.40
C GLU A 441 14.55 20.07 -2.52
N ALA A 442 15.83 19.84 -2.83
CA ALA A 442 16.74 20.94 -3.14
C ALA A 442 16.46 21.44 -4.57
N ILE A 443 16.14 22.72 -4.70
CA ILE A 443 15.86 23.37 -5.99
C ILE A 443 17.16 23.65 -6.75
N THR A 444 18.22 23.97 -6.02
CA THR A 444 19.55 24.27 -6.56
C THR A 444 20.60 23.36 -5.94
N GLY A 445 21.78 23.27 -6.56
CA GLY A 445 22.94 22.63 -5.93
C GLY A 445 23.69 23.58 -5.00
N GLY A 446 24.48 23.05 -4.08
CA GLY A 446 25.27 23.82 -3.11
C GLY A 446 24.82 23.66 -1.66
N THR A 447 25.68 24.04 -0.71
CA THR A 447 25.37 24.02 0.73
C THR A 447 24.39 25.11 1.16
N ASP A 448 24.17 26.09 0.29
CA ASP A 448 23.25 27.22 0.40
C ASP A 448 22.02 27.06 -0.50
N ALA A 449 21.77 25.83 -0.98
CA ALA A 449 20.68 25.53 -1.90
C ALA A 449 19.33 26.02 -1.36
N LEU A 450 18.52 26.61 -2.26
CA LEU A 450 17.12 26.83 -1.95
C LEU A 450 16.43 25.48 -1.82
N VAL A 451 15.73 25.29 -0.71
CA VAL A 451 15.02 24.06 -0.43
C VAL A 451 13.52 24.29 -0.51
N ASP A 452 12.87 23.42 -1.26
CA ASP A 452 11.43 23.34 -1.39
C ASP A 452 10.87 22.35 -0.38
N VAL A 453 10.00 22.84 0.51
CA VAL A 453 9.31 21.99 1.48
C VAL A 453 7.82 22.02 1.16
N VAL A 454 7.26 20.85 0.89
CA VAL A 454 5.83 20.65 0.70
C VAL A 454 5.30 19.77 1.82
N VAL A 455 4.28 20.27 2.52
CA VAL A 455 3.61 19.55 3.59
C VAL A 455 2.17 19.28 3.23
N GLN A 456 1.65 18.14 3.66
CA GLN A 456 0.23 17.82 3.61
C GLN A 456 -0.31 17.74 5.04
N LEU A 457 -1.28 18.59 5.38
CA LEU A 457 -1.90 18.64 6.70
C LEU A 457 -3.35 18.18 6.64
N ARG A 458 -3.82 17.51 7.68
CA ARG A 458 -5.21 17.04 7.81
C ARG A 458 -5.84 17.47 9.13
N ARG A 459 -7.07 17.97 9.06
CA ARG A 459 -7.99 18.24 10.18
C ARG A 459 -9.32 17.54 9.93
N GLY A 460 -9.65 16.52 10.71
CA GLY A 460 -10.83 15.68 10.46
C GLY A 460 -10.80 15.10 9.04
N ASN A 461 -11.80 15.47 8.22
CA ASN A 461 -11.94 15.01 6.84
C ASN A 461 -11.32 15.95 5.79
N LYS A 462 -10.77 17.11 6.19
CA LYS A 462 -10.17 18.08 5.28
C LYS A 462 -8.65 17.90 5.26
N THR A 463 -8.09 17.80 4.07
CA THR A 463 -6.65 17.69 3.83
C THR A 463 -6.23 18.82 2.89
N VAL A 464 -5.11 19.47 3.18
CA VAL A 464 -4.56 20.57 2.37
C VAL A 464 -3.07 20.41 2.18
N THR A 465 -2.56 20.91 1.06
CA THR A 465 -1.13 21.02 0.78
C THR A 465 -0.67 22.47 0.89
N ALA A 466 0.52 22.66 1.44
CA ALA A 466 1.16 23.95 1.59
C ALA A 466 2.67 23.85 1.35
N ARG A 467 3.28 24.97 0.98
CA ARG A 467 4.66 25.06 0.55
C ARG A 467 5.42 26.14 1.31
N GLY A 468 6.69 25.88 1.59
CA GLY A 468 7.67 26.86 2.04
C GLY A 468 8.97 26.68 1.26
N ALA A 469 9.57 27.77 0.81
CA ALA A 469 10.79 27.72 0.00
C ALA A 469 11.83 28.70 0.53
N ARG A 470 12.88 28.18 1.17
CA ARG A 470 13.97 28.95 1.81
C ARG A 470 15.28 28.18 1.69
N ALA A 471 16.41 28.87 1.86
CA ALA A 471 17.70 28.20 2.03
C ALA A 471 17.76 27.41 3.36
N ASP A 472 17.13 27.93 4.41
CA ASP A 472 16.98 27.22 5.67
C ASP A 472 15.79 26.25 5.62
N ILE A 473 16.10 24.94 5.66
CA ILE A 473 15.11 23.85 5.63
C ILE A 473 14.10 23.96 6.77
N VAL A 474 14.54 24.38 7.95
CA VAL A 474 13.68 24.43 9.12
C VAL A 474 12.70 25.58 9.01
N MET A 475 13.17 26.74 8.57
CA MET A 475 12.29 27.88 8.28
C MET A 475 11.29 27.55 7.17
N ALA A 476 11.75 26.96 6.06
CA ALA A 476 10.86 26.50 4.99
C ALA A 476 9.78 25.54 5.51
N SER A 477 10.18 24.60 6.37
CA SER A 477 9.26 23.64 6.99
C SER A 477 8.23 24.31 7.90
N VAL A 478 8.66 25.26 8.74
CA VAL A 478 7.80 26.00 9.65
C VAL A 478 6.81 26.87 8.88
N GLU A 479 7.27 27.60 7.86
CA GLU A 479 6.42 28.44 7.02
C GLU A 479 5.37 27.59 6.28
N ALA A 480 5.78 26.47 5.67
CA ALA A 480 4.88 25.54 5.01
C ALA A 480 3.79 25.02 5.98
N PHE A 481 4.18 24.68 7.21
CA PHE A 481 3.27 24.18 8.24
C PHE A 481 2.28 25.26 8.69
N ILE A 482 2.74 26.48 8.95
CA ILE A 482 1.88 27.62 9.35
C ILE A 482 0.90 28.00 8.24
N GLU A 483 1.34 27.93 6.98
CA GLU A 483 0.46 28.20 5.84
C GLU A 483 -0.64 27.12 5.73
N GLY A 484 -0.27 25.84 5.84
CA GLY A 484 -1.22 24.74 5.89
C GLY A 484 -2.20 24.83 7.08
N LEU A 485 -1.76 25.34 8.23
CA LEU A 485 -2.63 25.57 9.39
C LEU A 485 -3.67 26.66 9.10
N ASN A 486 -3.25 27.79 8.50
CA ASN A 486 -4.18 28.87 8.13
C ASN A 486 -5.21 28.43 7.08
N MET A 487 -4.93 27.40 6.28
CA MET A 487 -5.88 26.77 5.35
C MET A 487 -6.95 25.89 6.06
N LEU A 488 -6.62 25.36 7.23
CA LEU A 488 -7.46 24.40 7.98
C LEU A 488 -8.29 25.03 9.10
N ILE A 489 -8.01 26.28 9.49
CA ILE A 489 -8.55 26.93 10.70
C ILE A 489 -9.55 28.03 10.42
#